data_AF-A0AAT9HN99-F1
#
_entry.id   AF-A0AAT9HN99-F1
#
_cell.length_a   1.000
_cell.length_b   1.000
_cell.length_c   1.000
_cell.angle_alpha   90.00
_cell.angle_beta   90.00
_cell.angle_gamma   90.00
#
_symmetry.space_group_name_H-M   'P 1'
#
loop_
_entity.id
_entity.type
_entity.pdbx_description
1 polymer ?
#
loop_
_entity_poly.entity_id
_entity_poly.type
_entity_poly.pdbx_seq_one_letter_code
_entity_poly.pdbx_strand_id
1 'polypeptide(L)'
;MNGGISTWEVLSTYERARHARTGQADKLGDGTLDIPESGNKVPDILDEARWELEFLLKMQVPDGEPLAGLAHHKIHDEQWTGLPLLPGADPQKRELHPPSTAATLNLAATAAQAARLYRPYDKKFAATALAAARKAWTAALAHPDLLADANDGIGGGAYNDATVADEFYWAAAELYLTTGERQFKEYVLNSPVHTADIFGPTGFDWARTAAAGRLDLATVPSGLPGRDKVRRSVVQGADRYLATLKAHPYGMPYAPDGNVYDWGSSHQVLNNAVVLATAYDLTGAAKYRDGALQSMDYVLGRNALNISYVTGYGEVNAHRQHSRWYANQLDPNLPDPPAGTLSGGPNSSIQDPFAQSKLQGCVGQFCYIDDIQSWSTNEHTINWNAALTRMASFVADQG
;
A
#
# COMPACT_ATOMS: atom_id res chain seq x y z
N MET A 1 5.76 8.81 0.00
CA MET A 1 4.56 8.31 -0.74
C MET A 1 4.34 6.83 -0.49
N ASN A 2 5.25 5.96 -0.95
CA ASN A 2 5.09 4.51 -0.77
C ASN A 2 4.92 4.06 0.69
N GLY A 3 5.66 4.67 1.63
CA GLY A 3 5.47 4.45 3.06
C GLY A 3 4.05 4.79 3.54
N GLY A 4 3.47 5.88 3.03
CA GLY A 4 2.13 6.33 3.40
C GLY A 4 1.04 5.33 3.05
N ILE A 5 0.97 4.87 1.79
CA ILE A 5 -0.03 3.87 1.40
C ILE A 5 0.16 2.55 2.15
N SER A 6 1.41 2.14 2.39
CA SER A 6 1.74 0.91 3.14
C SER A 6 1.25 0.99 4.58
N THR A 7 1.57 2.08 5.28
CA THR A 7 1.09 2.34 6.64
C THR A 7 -0.43 2.35 6.70
N TRP A 8 -1.08 2.99 5.73
CA TRP A 8 -2.54 3.02 5.66
C TRP A 8 -3.13 1.62 5.49
N GLU A 9 -2.56 0.75 4.66
CA GLU A 9 -3.08 -0.60 4.50
C GLU A 9 -2.94 -1.43 5.78
N VAL A 10 -1.83 -1.31 6.51
CA VAL A 10 -1.62 -1.98 7.80
C VAL A 10 -2.63 -1.47 8.84
N LEU A 11 -2.78 -0.15 8.97
CA LEU A 11 -3.78 0.47 9.85
C LEU A 11 -5.21 0.08 9.46
N SER A 12 -5.51 0.04 8.17
CA SER A 12 -6.81 -0.34 7.63
C SER A 12 -7.12 -1.81 7.79
N THR A 13 -6.11 -2.67 7.86
CA THR A 13 -6.27 -4.09 8.22
C THR A 13 -6.83 -4.22 9.63
N TYR A 14 -6.23 -3.50 10.58
CA TYR A 14 -6.74 -3.43 11.96
C TYR A 14 -8.11 -2.76 12.04
N GLU A 15 -8.30 -1.63 11.36
CA GLU A 15 -9.55 -0.87 11.39
C GLU A 15 -10.72 -1.66 10.77
N ARG A 16 -10.48 -2.39 9.68
CA ARG A 16 -11.43 -3.36 9.13
C ARG A 16 -11.79 -4.40 10.18
N ALA A 17 -10.81 -5.00 10.85
CA ALA A 17 -11.07 -6.04 11.86
C ALA A 17 -11.98 -5.55 13.01
N ARG A 18 -12.03 -4.24 13.26
CA ARG A 18 -12.92 -3.61 14.25
C ARG A 18 -14.31 -3.27 13.74
N HIS A 19 -14.47 -3.04 12.44
CA HIS A 19 -15.70 -2.46 11.88
C HIS A 19 -16.46 -3.40 10.93
N ALA A 20 -15.77 -4.30 10.26
CA ALA A 20 -16.39 -5.27 9.37
C ALA A 20 -17.16 -6.33 10.18
N ARG A 21 -18.32 -6.76 9.66
CA ARG A 21 -19.14 -7.81 10.28
C ARG A 21 -18.38 -9.14 10.45
N THR A 22 -17.43 -9.41 9.57
CA THR A 22 -16.60 -10.63 9.60
C THR A 22 -15.21 -10.38 10.20
N GLY A 23 -14.91 -9.17 10.63
CA GLY A 23 -13.60 -8.84 11.20
C GLY A 23 -13.40 -9.44 12.58
N GLN A 24 -12.18 -9.88 12.87
CA GLN A 24 -11.79 -10.49 14.15
C GLN A 24 -10.62 -9.72 14.78
N ALA A 25 -10.88 -8.55 15.38
CA ALA A 25 -9.84 -7.69 15.95
C ALA A 25 -8.92 -8.39 16.98
N ASP A 26 -9.44 -9.38 17.73
CA ASP A 26 -8.66 -10.13 18.72
C ASP A 26 -7.52 -10.95 18.08
N LYS A 27 -7.66 -11.38 16.81
CA LYS A 27 -6.61 -12.08 16.05
C LYS A 27 -5.44 -11.17 15.66
N LEU A 28 -5.60 -9.86 15.79
CA LEU A 28 -4.59 -8.84 15.52
C LEU A 28 -4.22 -8.07 16.81
N GLY A 29 -4.55 -8.63 17.98
CA GLY A 29 -4.31 -8.01 19.28
C GLY A 29 -2.84 -8.00 19.73
N ASP A 30 -2.64 -7.60 20.98
CA ASP A 30 -1.33 -7.63 21.64
C ASP A 30 -0.80 -9.06 21.76
N GLY A 31 0.49 -9.27 21.48
CA GLY A 31 1.16 -10.57 21.55
C GLY A 31 0.81 -11.54 20.42
N THR A 32 0.37 -11.01 19.27
CA THR A 32 0.01 -11.81 18.08
C THR A 32 1.13 -11.87 17.03
N LEU A 33 2.14 -11.00 17.13
CA LEU A 33 3.35 -10.99 16.32
C LEU A 33 4.58 -11.34 17.20
N ASP A 34 5.70 -11.65 16.56
CA ASP A 34 7.00 -11.85 17.23
C ASP A 34 7.85 -10.58 17.06
N ILE A 35 7.42 -9.49 17.71
CA ILE A 35 8.08 -8.18 17.67
C ILE A 35 8.48 -7.72 19.08
N PRO A 36 9.48 -6.83 19.23
CA PRO A 36 9.93 -6.35 20.54
C PRO A 36 8.84 -5.71 21.39
N GLU A 37 7.82 -5.13 20.75
CA GLU A 37 6.70 -4.42 21.38
C GLU A 37 5.63 -5.36 21.95
N SER A 38 5.61 -6.63 21.55
CA SER A 38 4.62 -7.61 22.00
C SER A 38 4.56 -7.71 23.53
N GLY A 39 3.35 -7.62 24.08
CA GLY A 39 3.06 -7.56 25.52
C GLY A 39 2.93 -6.15 26.09
N ASN A 40 2.98 -5.10 25.26
CA ASN A 40 2.87 -3.71 25.68
C ASN A 40 1.41 -3.21 25.85
N LYS A 41 0.41 -4.07 25.58
CA LYS A 41 -1.05 -3.77 25.60
C LYS A 41 -1.56 -2.90 24.45
N VAL A 42 -0.79 -2.79 23.38
CA VAL A 42 -1.18 -2.22 22.10
C VAL A 42 -1.29 -3.40 21.12
N PRO A 43 -2.27 -3.41 20.20
CA PRO A 43 -2.30 -4.42 19.14
C PRO A 43 -0.98 -4.42 18.35
N ASP A 44 -0.32 -5.57 18.22
CA ASP A 44 1.03 -5.64 17.62
C ASP A 44 1.08 -5.09 16.18
N ILE A 45 -0.01 -5.26 15.41
CA ILE A 45 -0.13 -4.67 14.06
C ILE A 45 -0.10 -3.13 14.08
N LEU A 46 -0.60 -2.51 15.17
CA LEU A 46 -0.45 -1.09 15.37
C LEU A 46 0.99 -0.76 15.75
N ASP A 47 1.66 -1.53 16.61
CA ASP A 47 3.08 -1.27 16.90
C ASP A 47 3.96 -1.30 15.65
N GLU A 48 3.75 -2.27 14.75
CA GLU A 48 4.43 -2.32 13.45
C GLU A 48 4.13 -1.06 12.61
N ALA A 49 2.86 -0.64 12.53
CA ALA A 49 2.49 0.60 11.83
C ALA A 49 3.09 1.85 12.50
N ARG A 50 3.27 1.83 13.83
CA ARG A 50 3.82 2.94 14.61
C ARG A 50 5.26 3.23 14.19
N TRP A 51 6.02 2.20 13.86
CA TRP A 51 7.41 2.32 13.43
C TRP A 51 7.54 3.27 12.23
N GLU A 52 6.76 3.01 11.17
CA GLU A 52 6.74 3.88 9.98
C GLU A 52 6.07 5.22 10.27
N LEU A 53 5.00 5.27 11.08
CA LEU A 53 4.38 6.55 11.47
C LEU A 53 5.36 7.49 12.18
N GLU A 54 6.18 6.98 13.10
CA GLU A 54 7.20 7.79 13.79
C GLU A 54 8.29 8.27 12.84
N PHE A 55 8.62 7.48 11.81
CA PHE A 55 9.48 7.94 10.72
C PHE A 55 8.81 9.05 9.89
N LEU A 56 7.58 8.85 9.42
CA LEU A 56 6.83 9.85 8.64
C LEU A 56 6.66 11.17 9.40
N LEU A 57 6.42 11.11 10.72
CA LEU A 57 6.35 12.31 11.57
C LEU A 57 7.68 13.07 11.62
N LYS A 58 8.82 12.36 11.64
CA LYS A 58 10.16 12.98 11.59
C LYS A 58 10.49 13.59 10.23
N MET A 59 9.82 13.15 9.16
CA MET A 59 9.97 13.70 7.81
C MET A 59 9.22 15.03 7.61
N GLN A 60 8.41 15.47 8.58
CA GLN A 60 7.74 16.78 8.53
C GLN A 60 8.74 17.91 8.80
N VAL A 61 8.76 18.90 7.92
CA VAL A 61 9.59 20.09 8.04
C VAL A 61 9.23 20.86 9.33
N PRO A 62 10.19 21.12 10.23
CA PRO A 62 9.97 21.79 11.52
C PRO A 62 9.39 23.21 11.40
N ASP A 63 8.82 23.72 12.49
CA ASP A 63 8.42 25.12 12.57
C ASP A 63 9.62 26.07 12.47
N GLY A 64 9.44 27.20 11.80
CA GLY A 64 10.48 28.21 11.58
C GLY A 64 11.39 27.94 10.38
N GLU A 65 11.36 26.74 9.81
CA GLU A 65 12.09 26.40 8.58
C GLU A 65 11.29 26.79 7.32
N PRO A 66 11.97 27.02 6.18
CA PRO A 66 11.31 27.14 4.89
C PRO A 66 10.45 25.91 4.60
N LEU A 67 9.21 26.10 4.14
CA LEU A 67 8.24 25.02 3.86
C LEU A 67 7.76 24.24 5.11
N ALA A 68 7.83 24.85 6.31
CA ALA A 68 7.32 24.29 7.55
C ALA A 68 5.95 23.60 7.40
N GLY A 69 5.86 22.36 7.89
CA GLY A 69 4.65 21.54 7.83
C GLY A 69 4.53 20.64 6.60
N LEU A 70 5.24 20.93 5.49
CA LEU A 70 5.39 19.95 4.41
C LEU A 70 6.19 18.74 4.88
N ALA A 71 6.13 17.63 4.16
CA ALA A 71 6.93 16.43 4.43
C ALA A 71 7.92 16.16 3.30
N HIS A 72 9.16 15.85 3.67
CA HIS A 72 10.21 15.39 2.76
C HIS A 72 9.74 14.15 1.99
N HIS A 73 9.99 14.11 0.67
CA HIS A 73 9.45 13.06 -0.19
C HIS A 73 10.04 11.67 0.11
N LYS A 74 11.36 11.64 0.33
CA LYS A 74 12.16 10.43 0.57
C LYS A 74 13.50 10.78 1.21
N ILE A 75 14.16 9.76 1.77
CA ILE A 75 15.55 9.79 2.22
C ILE A 75 16.23 8.51 1.73
N HIS A 76 17.31 8.62 0.98
CA HIS A 76 18.07 7.48 0.48
C HIS A 76 19.53 7.82 0.23
N ASP A 77 20.25 6.91 -0.40
CA ASP A 77 21.66 7.06 -0.73
C ASP A 77 21.85 8.08 -1.85
N GLU A 78 23.00 8.74 -1.88
CA GLU A 78 23.40 9.59 -3.00
C GLU A 78 23.58 8.78 -4.30
N GLN A 79 23.97 7.50 -4.21
CA GLN A 79 24.16 6.60 -5.37
C GLN A 79 23.64 5.18 -5.08
N TRP A 80 23.22 4.49 -6.14
CA TRP A 80 22.79 3.10 -6.03
C TRP A 80 23.93 2.20 -5.59
N THR A 81 23.68 1.38 -4.57
CA THR A 81 24.59 0.34 -4.11
C THR A 81 24.33 -1.00 -4.81
N GLY A 82 25.37 -1.85 -4.90
CA GLY A 82 25.28 -3.18 -5.48
C GLY A 82 24.77 -4.26 -4.52
N LEU A 83 24.60 -5.48 -5.03
CA LEU A 83 24.28 -6.67 -4.27
C LEU A 83 25.53 -7.55 -4.05
N PRO A 84 25.62 -8.29 -2.92
CA PRO A 84 24.84 -8.12 -1.69
C PRO A 84 25.38 -6.96 -0.83
N LEU A 85 24.52 -6.39 0.03
CA LEU A 85 24.92 -5.33 0.97
C LEU A 85 24.01 -5.31 2.21
N LEU A 86 24.58 -5.43 3.41
CA LEU A 86 23.84 -5.26 4.66
C LEU A 86 23.61 -3.77 4.97
N PRO A 87 22.45 -3.37 5.54
CA PRO A 87 22.17 -1.96 5.85
C PRO A 87 23.24 -1.29 6.72
N GLY A 88 23.78 -2.00 7.71
CA GLY A 88 24.82 -1.46 8.60
C GLY A 88 26.21 -1.30 7.95
N ALA A 89 26.40 -1.81 6.73
CA ALA A 89 27.65 -1.71 5.97
C ALA A 89 27.54 -0.73 4.79
N ASP A 90 26.41 -0.05 4.62
CA ASP A 90 26.19 0.89 3.54
C ASP A 90 27.10 2.12 3.68
N PRO A 91 28.03 2.36 2.73
CA PRO A 91 28.98 3.46 2.82
C PRO A 91 28.43 4.78 2.27
N GLN A 92 27.23 4.78 1.68
CA GLN A 92 26.73 5.95 0.97
C GLN A 92 26.39 7.10 1.91
N LYS A 93 26.62 8.32 1.43
CA LYS A 93 26.03 9.50 2.04
C LYS A 93 24.51 9.41 1.90
N ARG A 94 23.80 9.69 3.01
CA ARG A 94 22.35 9.74 3.05
C ARG A 94 21.85 11.15 2.75
N GLU A 95 20.88 11.26 1.86
CA GLU A 95 20.33 12.53 1.39
C GLU A 95 18.83 12.60 1.66
N LEU A 96 18.42 13.73 2.24
CA LEU A 96 17.03 14.06 2.46
C LEU A 96 16.53 14.84 1.24
N HIS A 97 15.58 14.26 0.51
CA HIS A 97 15.08 14.84 -0.73
C HIS A 97 14.03 15.93 -0.43
N PRO A 98 13.81 16.88 -1.36
CA PRO A 98 12.88 17.99 -1.16
C PRO A 98 11.48 17.53 -0.72
N PRO A 99 10.75 18.38 0.05
CA PRO A 99 9.35 18.13 0.32
C PRO A 99 8.51 18.04 -0.95
N SER A 100 7.41 17.28 -0.87
CA SER A 100 6.42 17.25 -1.94
C SER A 100 5.01 17.32 -1.35
N THR A 101 4.07 17.89 -2.10
CA THR A 101 2.66 17.94 -1.72
C THR A 101 2.10 16.54 -1.48
N ALA A 102 2.47 15.59 -2.34
CA ALA A 102 2.00 14.23 -2.28
C ALA A 102 2.47 13.49 -1.01
N ALA A 103 3.76 13.61 -0.63
CA ALA A 103 4.27 13.08 0.63
C ALA A 103 3.63 13.76 1.86
N THR A 104 3.40 15.07 1.77
CA THR A 104 2.73 15.85 2.82
C THR A 104 1.29 15.35 3.06
N LEU A 105 0.55 15.08 1.99
CA LEU A 105 -0.82 14.59 2.07
C LEU A 105 -0.90 13.14 2.53
N ASN A 106 0.06 12.30 2.13
CA ASN A 106 0.23 10.95 2.68
C ASN A 106 0.44 11.00 4.20
N LEU A 107 1.32 11.90 4.69
CA LEU A 107 1.49 12.12 6.13
C LEU A 107 0.20 12.60 6.80
N ALA A 108 -0.52 13.54 6.18
CA ALA A 108 -1.80 14.00 6.72
C ALA A 108 -2.83 12.86 6.85
N ALA A 109 -2.94 12.02 5.83
CA ALA A 109 -3.87 10.90 5.81
C ALA A 109 -3.53 9.86 6.89
N THR A 110 -2.31 9.34 6.89
CA THR A 110 -1.91 8.28 7.83
C THR A 110 -1.84 8.76 9.27
N ALA A 111 -1.38 9.99 9.53
CA ALA A 111 -1.37 10.55 10.87
C ALA A 111 -2.79 10.85 11.40
N ALA A 112 -3.74 11.23 10.52
CA ALA A 112 -5.15 11.34 10.91
C ALA A 112 -5.76 9.97 11.25
N GLN A 113 -5.47 8.92 10.47
CA GLN A 113 -5.89 7.56 10.79
C GLN A 113 -5.27 7.03 12.08
N ALA A 114 -3.97 7.24 12.28
CA ALA A 114 -3.29 6.91 13.52
C ALA A 114 -3.94 7.61 14.72
N ALA A 115 -4.26 8.90 14.61
CA ALA A 115 -4.87 9.64 15.71
C ALA A 115 -6.18 9.01 16.23
N ARG A 116 -7.03 8.45 15.36
CA ARG A 116 -8.26 7.77 15.81
C ARG A 116 -8.01 6.35 16.32
N LEU A 117 -7.10 5.60 15.70
CA LEU A 117 -6.83 4.20 16.06
C LEU A 117 -6.03 4.05 17.36
N TYR A 118 -5.11 4.99 17.63
CA TYR A 118 -4.26 4.94 18.83
C TYR A 118 -4.87 5.60 20.05
N ARG A 119 -5.94 6.40 19.90
CA ARG A 119 -6.60 7.10 21.02
C ARG A 119 -6.91 6.21 22.24
N PRO A 120 -7.37 4.94 22.12
CA PRO A 120 -7.60 4.09 23.29
C PRO A 120 -6.32 3.53 23.93
N TYR A 121 -5.18 3.55 23.24
CA TYR A 121 -3.92 2.92 23.67
C TYR A 121 -2.87 3.95 24.10
N ASP A 122 -2.68 4.99 23.30
CA ASP A 122 -1.72 6.08 23.54
C ASP A 122 -2.33 7.43 23.12
N LYS A 123 -2.96 8.11 24.09
CA LYS A 123 -3.59 9.42 23.87
C LYS A 123 -2.59 10.50 23.49
N LYS A 124 -1.34 10.41 23.96
CA LYS A 124 -0.31 11.41 23.69
C LYS A 124 0.13 11.29 22.24
N PHE A 125 0.46 10.08 21.80
CA PHE A 125 0.79 9.82 20.40
C PHE A 125 -0.36 10.19 19.47
N ALA A 126 -1.59 9.81 19.81
CA ALA A 126 -2.77 10.17 19.03
C ALA A 126 -2.93 11.70 18.86
N ALA A 127 -2.66 12.48 19.91
CA ALA A 127 -2.71 13.94 19.84
C ALA A 127 -1.57 14.51 18.97
N THR A 128 -0.35 13.98 19.09
CA THR A 128 0.79 14.35 18.23
C THR A 128 0.48 14.07 16.76
N ALA A 129 -0.04 12.89 16.44
CA ALA A 129 -0.39 12.50 15.08
C ALA A 129 -1.46 13.43 14.49
N LEU A 130 -2.52 13.76 15.25
CA LEU A 130 -3.55 14.68 14.78
C LEU A 130 -3.03 16.11 14.53
N ALA A 131 -2.13 16.59 15.39
CA ALA A 131 -1.51 17.90 15.23
C ALA A 131 -0.64 17.95 13.96
N ALA A 132 0.19 16.92 13.74
CA ALA A 132 0.99 16.78 12.53
C ALA A 132 0.13 16.70 11.27
N ALA A 133 -0.97 15.95 11.32
CA ALA A 133 -1.89 15.80 10.21
C ALA A 133 -2.52 17.13 9.76
N ARG A 134 -2.98 17.94 10.73
CA ARG A 134 -3.55 19.28 10.44
C ARG A 134 -2.51 20.25 9.90
N LYS A 135 -1.29 20.19 10.43
CA LYS A 135 -0.17 21.01 9.97
C LYS A 135 0.19 20.66 8.53
N ALA A 136 0.30 19.36 8.23
CA ALA A 136 0.54 18.85 6.88
C ALA A 136 -0.55 19.26 5.90
N TRP A 137 -1.83 19.09 6.27
CA TRP A 137 -2.95 19.56 5.45
C TRP A 137 -2.87 21.05 5.13
N THR A 138 -2.62 21.88 6.14
CA THR A 138 -2.53 23.34 5.98
C THR A 138 -1.37 23.72 5.06
N ALA A 139 -0.21 23.09 5.24
CA ALA A 139 0.97 23.34 4.39
C ALA A 139 0.74 22.87 2.95
N ALA A 140 0.10 21.71 2.74
CA ALA A 140 -0.24 21.21 1.42
C ALA A 140 -1.19 22.15 0.65
N LEU A 141 -2.17 22.75 1.33
CA LEU A 141 -3.05 23.76 0.70
C LEU A 141 -2.28 25.02 0.28
N ALA A 142 -1.21 25.39 0.99
CA ALA A 142 -0.35 26.52 0.63
C ALA A 142 0.63 26.19 -0.51
N HIS A 143 0.92 24.91 -0.73
CA HIS A 143 1.84 24.40 -1.75
C HIS A 143 1.21 23.21 -2.49
N PRO A 144 0.17 23.42 -3.30
CA PRO A 144 -0.63 22.33 -3.88
C PRO A 144 0.04 21.64 -5.08
N ASP A 145 1.14 22.18 -5.60
CA ASP A 145 1.79 21.80 -6.86
C ASP A 145 3.30 21.54 -6.72
N LEU A 146 3.79 21.31 -5.49
CA LEU A 146 5.18 20.91 -5.25
C LEU A 146 5.33 19.40 -5.49
N LEU A 147 5.49 19.04 -6.77
CA LEU A 147 5.58 17.64 -7.21
C LEU A 147 7.01 17.11 -7.15
N ALA A 148 7.16 15.80 -6.95
CA ALA A 148 8.47 15.14 -6.97
C ALA A 148 9.01 15.05 -8.42
N ASP A 149 10.29 15.37 -8.60
CA ASP A 149 10.93 15.35 -9.92
C ASP A 149 11.13 13.91 -10.41
N ALA A 150 10.67 13.62 -11.63
CA ALA A 150 10.86 12.32 -12.27
C ALA A 150 12.34 11.98 -12.52
N ASN A 151 13.22 12.98 -12.54
CA ASN A 151 14.67 12.80 -12.71
C ASN A 151 15.40 12.52 -11.37
N ASP A 152 14.72 12.65 -10.24
CA ASP A 152 15.29 12.40 -8.90
C ASP A 152 15.27 10.89 -8.56
N GLY A 153 15.83 10.07 -9.45
CA GLY A 153 15.82 8.59 -9.38
C GLY A 153 17.20 7.94 -9.16
N ILE A 154 18.22 8.72 -8.80
CA ILE A 154 19.58 8.22 -8.54
C ILE A 154 19.69 7.86 -7.05
N GLY A 155 20.17 6.66 -6.73
CA GLY A 155 20.32 6.18 -5.34
C GLY A 155 19.02 5.79 -4.64
N GLY A 156 17.87 6.04 -5.27
CA GLY A 156 16.56 5.59 -4.83
C GLY A 156 15.49 5.86 -5.88
N GLY A 157 14.38 5.12 -5.82
CA GLY A 157 13.27 5.30 -6.77
C GLY A 157 12.65 6.71 -6.66
N ALA A 158 12.28 7.30 -7.80
CA ALA A 158 11.79 8.68 -7.85
C ALA A 158 10.42 8.85 -7.17
N TYR A 159 9.53 7.85 -7.30
CA TYR A 159 8.12 7.93 -6.84
C TYR A 159 7.43 9.23 -7.26
N ASN A 160 7.71 9.68 -8.48
CA ASN A 160 7.13 10.89 -9.05
C ASN A 160 5.65 10.68 -9.39
N ASP A 161 4.87 11.74 -9.23
CA ASP A 161 3.46 11.79 -9.56
C ASP A 161 3.13 13.17 -10.13
N ALA A 162 2.33 13.18 -11.19
CA ALA A 162 1.96 14.38 -11.93
C ALA A 162 0.70 15.04 -11.38
N THR A 163 -0.05 14.37 -10.51
CA THR A 163 -1.27 14.88 -9.88
C THR A 163 -1.24 14.60 -8.38
N VAL A 164 -1.99 15.38 -7.60
CA VAL A 164 -2.19 15.14 -6.16
C VAL A 164 -3.65 15.28 -5.73
N ALA A 165 -4.57 15.30 -6.70
CA ALA A 165 -5.99 15.54 -6.45
C ALA A 165 -6.61 14.42 -5.59
N ASP A 166 -6.14 13.19 -5.78
CA ASP A 166 -6.55 12.02 -5.04
C ASP A 166 -5.90 11.93 -3.65
N GLU A 167 -4.65 12.36 -3.48
CA GLU A 167 -4.02 12.50 -2.16
C GLU A 167 -4.76 13.54 -1.31
N PHE A 168 -5.19 14.65 -1.93
CA PHE A 168 -6.00 15.66 -1.25
C PHE A 168 -7.36 15.08 -0.83
N TYR A 169 -8.00 14.32 -1.72
CA TYR A 169 -9.25 13.62 -1.41
C TYR A 169 -9.08 12.62 -0.26
N TRP A 170 -8.01 11.83 -0.29
CA TRP A 170 -7.70 10.84 0.74
C TRP A 170 -7.38 11.49 2.08
N ALA A 171 -6.48 12.48 2.14
CA ALA A 171 -6.16 13.19 3.37
C ALA A 171 -7.39 13.88 3.98
N ALA A 172 -8.25 14.50 3.15
CA ALA A 172 -9.49 15.09 3.61
C ALA A 172 -10.46 14.04 4.16
N ALA A 173 -10.55 12.86 3.54
CA ALA A 173 -11.34 11.74 4.03
C ALA A 173 -10.88 11.32 5.42
N GLU A 174 -9.58 11.08 5.62
CA GLU A 174 -9.04 10.65 6.91
C GLU A 174 -9.21 11.71 8.00
N LEU A 175 -8.94 12.98 7.69
CA LEU A 175 -9.15 14.09 8.62
C LEU A 175 -10.63 14.24 8.97
N TYR A 176 -11.54 14.06 8.02
CA TYR A 176 -12.98 14.07 8.30
C TYR A 176 -13.40 12.89 9.19
N LEU A 177 -12.96 11.67 8.89
CA LEU A 177 -13.29 10.48 9.67
C LEU A 177 -12.78 10.58 11.11
N THR A 178 -11.62 11.20 11.31
CA THR A 178 -11.01 11.37 12.63
C THR A 178 -11.61 12.54 13.43
N THR A 179 -12.00 13.63 12.78
CA THR A 179 -12.34 14.90 13.48
C THR A 179 -13.81 15.31 13.38
N GLY A 180 -14.52 14.85 12.33
CA GLY A 180 -15.87 15.30 12.00
C GLY A 180 -15.98 16.74 11.52
N GLU A 181 -14.86 17.44 11.30
CA GLU A 181 -14.88 18.87 10.99
C GLU A 181 -15.48 19.19 9.63
N ARG A 182 -16.20 20.33 9.59
CA ARG A 182 -16.92 20.79 8.41
C ARG A 182 -16.02 21.04 7.21
N GLN A 183 -14.81 21.58 7.41
CA GLN A 183 -13.88 21.90 6.32
C GLN A 183 -13.45 20.66 5.52
N PHE A 184 -13.11 19.56 6.20
CA PHE A 184 -12.68 18.32 5.54
C PHE A 184 -13.86 17.63 4.87
N LYS A 185 -15.04 17.63 5.52
CA LYS A 185 -16.28 17.15 4.92
C LYS A 185 -16.61 17.90 3.62
N GLU A 186 -16.53 19.23 3.63
CA GLU A 186 -16.80 20.05 2.45
C GLU A 186 -15.77 19.81 1.35
N TYR A 187 -14.50 19.64 1.70
CA TYR A 187 -13.47 19.28 0.74
C TYR A 187 -13.76 17.93 0.06
N VAL A 188 -14.06 16.89 0.85
CA VAL A 188 -14.47 15.57 0.33
C VAL A 188 -15.65 15.70 -0.62
N LEU A 189 -16.73 16.36 -0.20
CA LEU A 189 -17.96 16.43 -1.00
C LEU A 189 -17.81 17.26 -2.29
N ASN A 190 -16.93 18.25 -2.29
CA ASN A 190 -16.68 19.13 -3.44
C ASN A 190 -15.55 18.62 -4.35
N SER A 191 -14.77 17.61 -3.92
CA SER A 191 -13.70 17.05 -4.72
C SER A 191 -14.25 16.34 -5.96
N PRO A 192 -13.71 16.58 -7.17
CA PRO A 192 -14.10 15.82 -8.36
C PRO A 192 -13.85 14.32 -8.20
N VAL A 193 -12.82 13.94 -7.43
CA VAL A 193 -12.47 12.54 -7.12
C VAL A 193 -13.59 11.82 -6.36
N HIS A 194 -14.41 12.55 -5.60
CA HIS A 194 -15.51 11.98 -4.81
C HIS A 194 -16.64 11.38 -5.64
N THR A 195 -16.77 11.77 -6.91
CA THR A 195 -17.80 11.22 -7.81
C THR A 195 -17.23 10.55 -9.05
N ALA A 196 -15.91 10.65 -9.26
CA ALA A 196 -15.21 9.98 -10.36
C ALA A 196 -15.31 8.45 -10.28
N ASP A 197 -15.22 7.80 -11.44
CA ASP A 197 -14.94 6.36 -11.54
C ASP A 197 -13.45 6.13 -11.27
N ILE A 198 -13.14 5.71 -10.05
CA ILE A 198 -11.75 5.52 -9.56
C ILE A 198 -11.31 4.05 -9.61
N PHE A 199 -12.22 3.13 -9.93
CA PHE A 199 -11.94 1.69 -9.98
C PHE A 199 -11.72 1.25 -11.43
N GLY A 200 -10.49 1.46 -11.89
CA GLY A 200 -10.04 1.19 -13.25
C GLY A 200 -9.71 -0.29 -13.54
N PRO A 201 -9.17 -0.59 -14.74
CA PRO A 201 -8.74 -1.95 -15.11
C PRO A 201 -7.49 -2.43 -14.35
N THR A 202 -6.68 -1.51 -13.84
CA THR A 202 -5.59 -1.74 -12.88
C THR A 202 -6.11 -1.56 -11.44
N GLY A 203 -5.26 -1.79 -10.45
CA GLY A 203 -5.56 -1.45 -9.06
C GLY A 203 -5.14 -0.03 -8.68
N PHE A 204 -5.37 0.29 -7.41
CA PHE A 204 -4.81 1.46 -6.74
C PHE A 204 -3.39 1.13 -6.25
N ASP A 205 -2.58 2.15 -6.03
CA ASP A 205 -1.19 2.02 -5.58
C ASP A 205 -0.71 3.33 -4.91
N TRP A 206 0.61 3.46 -4.76
CA TRP A 206 1.25 4.61 -4.14
C TRP A 206 1.04 5.95 -4.87
N ALA A 207 0.63 5.93 -6.15
CA ALA A 207 0.34 7.12 -6.96
C ALA A 207 -1.16 7.31 -7.25
N ARG A 208 -2.01 6.37 -6.81
CA ARG A 208 -3.44 6.36 -7.10
C ARG A 208 -4.23 6.13 -5.83
N THR A 209 -4.21 7.12 -4.95
CA THR A 209 -4.64 6.98 -3.56
C THR A 209 -6.14 7.22 -3.34
N ALA A 210 -6.90 7.54 -4.40
CA ALA A 210 -8.34 7.79 -4.32
C ALA A 210 -9.12 6.62 -3.69
N ALA A 211 -8.70 5.38 -3.97
CA ALA A 211 -9.33 4.19 -3.42
C ALA A 211 -9.20 4.14 -1.90
N ALA A 212 -8.08 4.60 -1.32
CA ALA A 212 -7.87 4.59 0.12
C ALA A 212 -8.96 5.39 0.85
N GLY A 213 -9.14 6.66 0.48
CA GLY A 213 -10.20 7.50 1.02
C GLY A 213 -11.60 6.97 0.69
N ARG A 214 -11.83 6.39 -0.49
CA ARG A 214 -13.14 5.83 -0.87
C ARG A 214 -13.55 4.64 0.00
N LEU A 215 -12.62 3.73 0.24
CA LEU A 215 -12.84 2.53 1.03
C LEU A 215 -13.13 2.91 2.48
N ASP A 216 -12.35 3.81 3.07
CA ASP A 216 -12.52 4.20 4.47
C ASP A 216 -13.80 5.02 4.69
N LEU A 217 -14.19 5.91 3.77
CA LEU A 217 -15.50 6.58 3.82
C LEU A 217 -16.67 5.59 3.74
N ALA A 218 -16.49 4.48 3.02
CA ALA A 218 -17.52 3.44 2.89
C ALA A 218 -17.65 2.58 4.16
N THR A 219 -16.53 2.28 4.84
CA THR A 219 -16.44 1.31 5.94
C THR A 219 -16.44 1.94 7.33
N VAL A 220 -15.66 2.99 7.56
CA VAL A 220 -15.52 3.66 8.87
C VAL A 220 -16.81 4.41 9.23
N PRO A 221 -17.43 4.17 10.39
CA PRO A 221 -18.65 4.85 10.80
C PRO A 221 -18.49 6.38 10.83
N SER A 222 -19.32 7.09 10.06
CA SER A 222 -19.32 8.55 10.01
C SER A 222 -20.68 9.09 9.57
N GLY A 223 -20.90 10.40 9.79
CA GLY A 223 -22.08 11.14 9.37
C GLY A 223 -21.99 11.73 7.97
N LEU A 224 -21.20 11.13 7.06
CA LEU A 224 -20.97 11.68 5.72
C LEU A 224 -22.29 11.75 4.94
N PRO A 225 -22.72 12.94 4.48
CA PRO A 225 -23.88 13.04 3.59
C PRO A 225 -23.68 12.22 2.32
N GLY A 226 -24.67 11.38 1.97
CA GLY A 226 -24.60 10.56 0.77
C GLY A 226 -23.67 9.35 0.87
N ARG A 227 -23.28 8.90 2.08
CA ARG A 227 -22.45 7.70 2.29
C ARG A 227 -22.96 6.44 1.56
N ASP A 228 -24.27 6.30 1.36
CA ASP A 228 -24.81 5.18 0.57
C ASP A 228 -24.37 5.22 -0.90
N LYS A 229 -24.16 6.41 -1.48
CA LYS A 229 -23.58 6.54 -2.83
C LYS A 229 -22.12 6.09 -2.85
N VAL A 230 -21.35 6.43 -1.81
CA VAL A 230 -19.97 5.99 -1.63
C VAL A 230 -19.88 4.46 -1.52
N ARG A 231 -20.74 3.84 -0.70
CA ARG A 231 -20.82 2.38 -0.59
C ARG A 231 -21.21 1.74 -1.91
N ARG A 232 -22.20 2.30 -2.63
CA ARG A 232 -22.58 1.80 -3.96
C ARG A 232 -21.44 1.90 -4.98
N SER A 233 -20.61 2.94 -4.97
CA SER A 233 -19.47 3.02 -5.89
C SER A 233 -18.42 1.95 -5.61
N VAL A 234 -18.18 1.59 -4.33
CA VAL A 234 -17.29 0.47 -3.98
C VAL A 234 -17.86 -0.85 -4.50
N VAL A 235 -19.16 -1.08 -4.32
CA VAL A 235 -19.84 -2.29 -4.83
C VAL A 235 -19.81 -2.36 -6.36
N GLN A 236 -19.95 -1.23 -7.06
CA GLN A 236 -19.82 -1.16 -8.51
C GLN A 236 -18.39 -1.47 -8.99
N GLY A 237 -17.37 -0.94 -8.30
CA GLY A 237 -15.97 -1.31 -8.55
C GLY A 237 -15.74 -2.81 -8.35
N ALA A 238 -16.28 -3.39 -7.27
CA ALA A 238 -16.21 -4.82 -7.03
C ALA A 238 -16.94 -5.65 -8.11
N ASP A 239 -18.10 -5.20 -8.60
CA ASP A 239 -18.79 -5.86 -9.73
C ASP A 239 -17.95 -5.85 -11.01
N ARG A 240 -17.23 -4.74 -11.28
CA ARG A 240 -16.27 -4.67 -12.39
C ARG A 240 -15.15 -5.69 -12.22
N TYR A 241 -14.53 -5.75 -11.03
CA TYR A 241 -13.46 -6.70 -10.75
C TYR A 241 -13.92 -8.16 -10.80
N LEU A 242 -15.16 -8.47 -10.38
CA LEU A 242 -15.74 -9.81 -10.57
C LEU A 242 -15.95 -10.14 -12.06
N ALA A 243 -16.37 -9.18 -12.87
CA ALA A 243 -16.51 -9.38 -14.31
C ALA A 243 -15.15 -9.66 -14.96
N THR A 244 -14.11 -8.90 -14.59
CA THR A 244 -12.72 -9.14 -15.02
C THR A 244 -12.25 -10.53 -14.61
N LEU A 245 -12.42 -10.87 -13.32
CA LEU A 245 -12.05 -12.17 -12.77
C LEU A 245 -12.72 -13.32 -13.51
N LYS A 246 -14.01 -13.22 -13.80
CA LYS A 246 -14.77 -14.25 -14.54
C LYS A 246 -14.30 -14.39 -15.99
N ALA A 247 -13.88 -13.30 -16.63
CA ALA A 247 -13.40 -13.32 -18.01
C ALA A 247 -11.93 -13.77 -18.13
N HIS A 248 -11.15 -13.64 -17.04
CA HIS A 248 -9.73 -13.95 -17.06
C HIS A 248 -9.47 -15.47 -16.96
N PRO A 249 -8.63 -16.07 -17.83
CA PRO A 249 -8.41 -17.54 -17.85
C PRO A 249 -7.88 -18.13 -16.53
N TYR A 250 -7.16 -17.30 -15.74
CA TYR A 250 -6.60 -17.69 -14.43
C TYR A 250 -7.41 -17.15 -13.25
N GLY A 251 -8.56 -16.53 -13.50
CA GLY A 251 -9.48 -16.08 -12.45
C GLY A 251 -8.90 -15.02 -11.54
N MET A 252 -8.41 -13.89 -12.08
CA MET A 252 -7.90 -12.77 -11.28
C MET A 252 -8.55 -11.45 -11.68
N PRO A 253 -8.74 -10.51 -10.73
CA PRO A 253 -9.40 -9.22 -10.96
C PRO A 253 -8.48 -8.16 -11.59
N TYR A 254 -7.54 -8.56 -12.45
CA TYR A 254 -6.58 -7.66 -13.10
C TYR A 254 -6.48 -8.00 -14.59
N ALA A 255 -6.75 -7.02 -15.45
CA ALA A 255 -6.68 -7.17 -16.89
C ALA A 255 -6.35 -5.81 -17.54
N PRO A 256 -5.08 -5.38 -17.45
CA PRO A 256 -4.64 -4.12 -18.04
C PRO A 256 -4.77 -4.19 -19.58
N ASP A 257 -4.94 -3.02 -20.18
CA ASP A 257 -5.11 -2.89 -21.62
C ASP A 257 -3.91 -3.50 -22.37
N GLY A 258 -4.21 -4.22 -23.46
CA GLY A 258 -3.19 -4.89 -24.26
C GLY A 258 -2.44 -6.02 -23.56
N ASN A 259 -2.91 -6.48 -22.39
CA ASN A 259 -2.22 -7.49 -21.58
C ASN A 259 -0.80 -7.05 -21.16
N VAL A 260 -0.61 -5.74 -20.95
CA VAL A 260 0.65 -5.11 -20.51
C VAL A 260 0.63 -4.98 -18.99
N TYR A 261 1.41 -5.82 -18.31
CA TYR A 261 1.42 -5.90 -16.85
C TYR A 261 2.38 -4.86 -16.27
N ASP A 262 1.93 -4.14 -15.26
CA ASP A 262 2.71 -3.12 -14.57
C ASP A 262 3.79 -3.73 -13.66
N TRP A 263 4.82 -2.95 -13.35
CA TRP A 263 5.73 -3.29 -12.25
C TRP A 263 4.95 -3.41 -10.94
N GLY A 264 5.04 -4.57 -10.32
CA GLY A 264 4.31 -4.87 -9.09
C GLY A 264 2.90 -5.39 -9.38
N SER A 265 2.62 -5.99 -10.55
CA SER A 265 1.29 -6.50 -10.89
C SER A 265 0.68 -7.43 -9.82
N SER A 266 1.49 -8.16 -9.04
CA SER A 266 1.01 -8.97 -7.91
C SER A 266 0.23 -8.15 -6.88
N HIS A 267 0.73 -6.97 -6.47
CA HIS A 267 0.00 -6.14 -5.49
C HIS A 267 -1.22 -5.46 -6.12
N GLN A 268 -1.20 -5.16 -7.42
CA GLN A 268 -2.37 -4.62 -8.12
C GLN A 268 -3.54 -5.61 -8.08
N VAL A 269 -3.25 -6.90 -8.25
CA VAL A 269 -4.23 -8.00 -8.09
C VAL A 269 -4.80 -8.02 -6.68
N LEU A 270 -3.93 -7.93 -5.66
CA LEU A 270 -4.35 -7.93 -4.26
C LEU A 270 -5.18 -6.68 -3.89
N ASN A 271 -4.80 -5.51 -4.39
CA ASN A 271 -5.53 -4.27 -4.17
C ASN A 271 -6.94 -4.32 -4.80
N ASN A 272 -7.08 -4.93 -5.97
CA ASN A 272 -8.41 -5.20 -6.53
C ASN A 272 -9.20 -6.21 -5.69
N ALA A 273 -8.52 -7.22 -5.12
CA ALA A 273 -9.13 -8.16 -4.18
C ALA A 273 -9.58 -7.48 -2.86
N VAL A 274 -8.87 -6.45 -2.39
CA VAL A 274 -9.29 -5.62 -1.24
C VAL A 274 -10.63 -4.92 -1.52
N VAL A 275 -10.87 -4.47 -2.75
CA VAL A 275 -12.15 -3.87 -3.15
C VAL A 275 -13.27 -4.92 -3.13
N LEU A 276 -12.99 -6.14 -3.63
CA LEU A 276 -13.92 -7.28 -3.53
C LEU A 276 -14.24 -7.62 -2.06
N ALA A 277 -13.22 -7.78 -1.23
CA ALA A 277 -13.35 -8.03 0.21
C ALA A 277 -14.20 -6.94 0.89
N THR A 278 -13.96 -5.67 0.57
CA THR A 278 -14.73 -4.55 1.12
C THR A 278 -16.20 -4.61 0.69
N ALA A 279 -16.49 -4.95 -0.58
CA ALA A 279 -17.86 -5.14 -1.03
C ALA A 279 -18.56 -6.30 -0.31
N TYR A 280 -17.84 -7.38 0.02
CA TYR A 280 -18.38 -8.44 0.86
C TYR A 280 -18.72 -7.93 2.27
N ASP A 281 -17.83 -7.18 2.91
CA ASP A 281 -18.09 -6.61 4.25
C ASP A 281 -19.32 -5.67 4.24
N LEU A 282 -19.52 -4.92 3.16
CA LEU A 282 -20.64 -3.98 3.00
C LEU A 282 -21.98 -4.67 2.71
N THR A 283 -21.97 -5.77 1.96
CA THR A 283 -23.21 -6.37 1.39
C THR A 283 -23.55 -7.74 1.95
N GLY A 284 -22.56 -8.47 2.46
CA GLY A 284 -22.66 -9.88 2.82
C GLY A 284 -22.82 -10.84 1.65
N ALA A 285 -22.72 -10.38 0.39
CA ALA A 285 -22.92 -11.24 -0.77
C ALA A 285 -21.69 -12.12 -1.05
N ALA A 286 -21.87 -13.44 -0.96
CA ALA A 286 -20.79 -14.43 -1.08
C ALA A 286 -19.96 -14.32 -2.37
N LYS A 287 -20.56 -13.87 -3.50
CA LYS A 287 -19.83 -13.66 -4.77
C LYS A 287 -18.58 -12.79 -4.61
N TYR A 288 -18.62 -11.79 -3.73
CA TYR A 288 -17.48 -10.89 -3.51
C TYR A 288 -16.40 -11.56 -2.66
N ARG A 289 -16.80 -12.31 -1.61
CA ARG A 289 -15.88 -13.13 -0.82
C ARG A 289 -15.18 -14.16 -1.71
N ASP A 290 -15.95 -14.88 -2.51
CA ASP A 290 -15.42 -15.94 -3.37
C ASP A 290 -14.46 -15.36 -4.41
N GLY A 291 -14.75 -14.19 -4.99
CA GLY A 291 -13.82 -13.48 -5.87
C GLY A 291 -12.54 -13.01 -5.17
N ALA A 292 -12.65 -12.51 -3.94
CA ALA A 292 -11.51 -12.08 -3.13
C ALA A 292 -10.58 -13.27 -2.79
N LEU A 293 -11.15 -14.41 -2.38
CA LEU A 293 -10.42 -15.67 -2.14
C LEU A 293 -9.79 -16.19 -3.44
N GLN A 294 -10.55 -16.20 -4.54
CA GLN A 294 -10.07 -16.65 -5.83
C GLN A 294 -8.89 -15.83 -6.37
N SER A 295 -8.78 -14.56 -5.96
CA SER A 295 -7.64 -13.70 -6.28
C SER A 295 -6.36 -14.14 -5.57
N MET A 296 -6.46 -14.71 -4.35
CA MET A 296 -5.32 -15.30 -3.65
C MET A 296 -4.83 -16.57 -4.35
N ASP A 297 -5.72 -17.36 -4.96
CA ASP A 297 -5.31 -18.54 -5.74
C ASP A 297 -4.30 -18.16 -6.83
N TYR A 298 -4.51 -17.03 -7.52
CA TYR A 298 -3.59 -16.53 -8.54
C TYR A 298 -2.21 -16.24 -7.94
N VAL A 299 -2.17 -15.51 -6.82
CA VAL A 299 -0.93 -15.12 -6.15
C VAL A 299 -0.19 -16.34 -5.59
N LEU A 300 -0.91 -17.40 -5.22
CA LEU A 300 -0.38 -18.62 -4.62
C LEU A 300 -0.14 -19.78 -5.61
N GLY A 301 -0.25 -19.54 -6.93
CA GLY A 301 0.18 -20.52 -7.93
C GLY A 301 -0.79 -20.82 -9.07
N ARG A 302 -2.06 -20.40 -9.01
CA ARG A 302 -3.01 -20.52 -10.13
C ARG A 302 -2.78 -19.42 -11.17
N ASN A 303 -1.60 -19.42 -11.75
CA ASN A 303 -1.15 -18.49 -12.79
C ASN A 303 -0.42 -19.25 -13.90
N ALA A 304 -0.07 -18.56 -14.99
CA ALA A 304 0.52 -19.16 -16.17
C ALA A 304 1.90 -19.78 -15.95
N LEU A 305 2.56 -19.44 -14.84
CA LEU A 305 3.88 -19.92 -14.48
C LEU A 305 3.84 -21.02 -13.43
N ASN A 306 2.66 -21.33 -12.86
CA ASN A 306 2.50 -22.30 -11.79
C ASN A 306 3.45 -22.02 -10.60
N ILE A 307 3.57 -20.75 -10.23
CA ILE A 307 4.45 -20.28 -9.15
C ILE A 307 3.66 -19.47 -8.12
N SER A 308 3.86 -19.74 -6.84
CA SER A 308 3.47 -18.81 -5.78
C SER A 308 4.43 -17.62 -5.74
N TYR A 309 3.90 -16.41 -5.83
CA TYR A 309 4.71 -15.19 -5.69
C TYR A 309 5.05 -14.88 -4.22
N VAL A 310 4.62 -15.72 -3.26
CA VAL A 310 4.85 -15.56 -1.82
C VAL A 310 5.89 -16.59 -1.35
N THR A 311 7.00 -16.11 -0.81
CA THR A 311 8.09 -16.97 -0.33
C THR A 311 7.63 -17.95 0.74
N GLY A 312 8.09 -19.20 0.66
CA GLY A 312 7.78 -20.24 1.65
C GLY A 312 6.35 -20.79 1.62
N TYR A 313 5.47 -20.30 0.74
CA TYR A 313 4.10 -20.79 0.57
C TYR A 313 3.90 -21.39 -0.83
N GLY A 314 3.44 -22.64 -0.90
CA GLY A 314 3.28 -23.40 -2.15
C GLY A 314 4.52 -24.24 -2.51
N GLU A 315 4.31 -25.31 -3.28
CA GLU A 315 5.36 -26.28 -3.66
C GLU A 315 6.42 -25.66 -4.58
N VAL A 316 6.02 -24.67 -5.37
CA VAL A 316 6.89 -23.88 -6.25
C VAL A 316 6.64 -22.42 -5.90
N ASN A 317 7.59 -21.77 -5.22
CA ASN A 317 7.45 -20.39 -4.78
C ASN A 317 8.65 -19.54 -5.15
N ALA A 318 8.42 -18.23 -5.28
CA ALA A 318 9.46 -17.23 -5.40
C ALA A 318 10.39 -17.33 -4.18
N HIS A 319 11.69 -17.42 -4.41
CA HIS A 319 12.66 -17.55 -3.32
C HIS A 319 13.97 -16.79 -3.59
N ARG A 320 14.08 -16.09 -4.73
CA ARG A 320 15.25 -15.32 -5.14
C ARG A 320 14.91 -13.85 -5.35
N GLN A 321 14.09 -13.28 -4.46
CA GLN A 321 13.63 -11.90 -4.60
C GLN A 321 14.80 -10.91 -4.53
N HIS A 322 14.77 -9.85 -5.35
CA HIS A 322 15.77 -8.80 -5.37
C HIS A 322 15.85 -8.12 -3.99
N SER A 323 16.94 -8.35 -3.28
CA SER A 323 17.20 -7.78 -1.97
C SER A 323 18.69 -7.66 -1.71
N ARG A 324 19.13 -6.54 -1.14
CA ARG A 324 20.52 -6.33 -0.71
C ARG A 324 20.90 -7.24 0.45
N TRP A 325 19.99 -7.46 1.39
CA TRP A 325 20.22 -8.32 2.56
C TRP A 325 19.89 -9.78 2.27
N TYR A 326 18.70 -10.06 1.73
CA TYR A 326 18.24 -11.43 1.48
C TYR A 326 18.82 -12.00 0.19
N ALA A 327 20.15 -12.16 0.18
CA ALA A 327 20.94 -12.37 -1.02
C ALA A 327 21.67 -13.72 -1.06
N ASN A 328 21.07 -14.77 -0.50
CA ASN A 328 21.63 -16.12 -0.47
C ASN A 328 22.09 -16.63 -1.86
N GLN A 329 21.39 -16.23 -2.94
CA GLN A 329 21.77 -16.60 -4.31
C GLN A 329 23.18 -16.13 -4.70
N LEU A 330 23.65 -15.02 -4.11
CA LEU A 330 24.97 -14.44 -4.38
C LEU A 330 25.99 -14.78 -3.29
N ASP A 331 25.57 -14.83 -2.03
CA ASP A 331 26.41 -15.19 -0.89
C ASP A 331 25.68 -16.21 0.01
N PRO A 332 26.14 -17.46 0.08
CA PRO A 332 25.48 -18.50 0.87
C PRO A 332 25.50 -18.24 2.39
N ASN A 333 26.27 -17.26 2.87
CA ASN A 333 26.25 -16.84 4.28
C ASN A 333 25.12 -15.86 4.60
N LEU A 334 24.43 -15.34 3.58
CA LEU A 334 23.25 -14.49 3.74
C LEU A 334 21.97 -15.33 3.64
N PRO A 335 20.89 -14.92 4.34
CA PRO A 335 19.62 -15.64 4.31
C PRO A 335 18.88 -15.46 2.97
N ASP A 336 18.00 -16.41 2.66
CA ASP A 336 16.92 -16.20 1.68
C ASP A 336 15.88 -15.21 2.24
N PRO A 337 15.00 -14.64 1.39
CA PRO A 337 13.90 -13.83 1.88
C PRO A 337 13.03 -14.62 2.88
N PRO A 338 12.57 -13.99 3.98
CA PRO A 338 11.75 -14.66 4.97
C PRO A 338 10.45 -15.15 4.33
N ALA A 339 9.87 -16.22 4.87
CA ALA A 339 8.59 -16.74 4.40
C ALA A 339 7.48 -15.69 4.58
N GLY A 340 6.62 -15.55 3.58
CA GLY A 340 5.51 -14.60 3.58
C GLY A 340 5.78 -13.27 2.88
N THR A 341 6.90 -13.13 2.13
CA THR A 341 7.18 -11.92 1.35
C THR A 341 6.65 -12.02 -0.08
N LEU A 342 5.98 -10.96 -0.54
CA LEU A 342 5.41 -10.88 -1.88
C LEU A 342 6.41 -10.37 -2.92
N SER A 343 6.60 -11.15 -3.98
CA SER A 343 7.30 -10.73 -5.18
C SER A 343 6.44 -9.77 -6.02
N GLY A 344 7.08 -8.78 -6.66
CA GLY A 344 6.42 -7.85 -7.57
C GLY A 344 5.61 -8.53 -8.67
N GLY A 345 6.06 -9.69 -9.13
CA GLY A 345 5.38 -10.49 -10.15
C GLY A 345 5.61 -9.98 -11.57
N PRO A 346 4.81 -10.47 -12.54
CA PRO A 346 5.05 -10.19 -13.95
C PRO A 346 5.04 -8.70 -14.28
N ASN A 347 6.02 -8.25 -15.06
CA ASN A 347 6.13 -6.89 -15.55
C ASN A 347 6.48 -6.91 -17.04
N SER A 348 5.54 -6.49 -17.88
CA SER A 348 5.70 -6.54 -19.34
C SER A 348 6.73 -5.56 -19.88
N SER A 349 7.14 -4.57 -19.09
CA SER A 349 8.15 -3.59 -19.49
C SER A 349 9.58 -4.09 -19.35
N ILE A 350 9.82 -5.21 -18.65
CA ILE A 350 11.14 -5.85 -18.45
C ILE A 350 12.23 -4.80 -18.24
N GLN A 351 12.09 -3.98 -17.21
CA GLN A 351 12.85 -2.73 -17.08
C GLN A 351 14.30 -2.97 -16.62
N ASP A 352 14.61 -4.18 -16.16
CA ASP A 352 15.95 -4.56 -15.69
C ASP A 352 16.76 -5.34 -16.74
N PRO A 353 18.10 -5.19 -16.77
CA PRO A 353 18.94 -5.88 -17.75
C PRO A 353 18.83 -7.40 -17.72
N PHE A 354 18.55 -8.00 -16.56
CA PHE A 354 18.48 -9.44 -16.43
C PHE A 354 17.20 -9.99 -17.07
N ALA A 355 16.04 -9.41 -16.73
CA ALA A 355 14.76 -9.67 -17.38
C ALA A 355 14.86 -9.43 -18.89
N GLN A 356 15.49 -8.33 -19.33
CA GLN A 356 15.71 -8.08 -20.76
C GLN A 356 16.56 -9.16 -21.43
N SER A 357 17.49 -9.81 -20.74
CA SER A 357 18.28 -10.89 -21.31
C SER A 357 17.54 -12.23 -21.39
N LYS A 358 16.50 -12.43 -20.58
CA LYS A 358 15.82 -13.73 -20.40
C LYS A 358 14.39 -13.78 -20.93
N LEU A 359 13.71 -12.64 -20.98
CA LEU A 359 12.25 -12.56 -21.17
C LEU A 359 11.86 -11.77 -22.43
N GLN A 360 12.77 -11.60 -23.40
CA GLN A 360 12.41 -10.98 -24.69
C GLN A 360 11.25 -11.73 -25.35
N GLY A 361 10.22 -10.98 -25.75
CA GLY A 361 9.01 -11.54 -26.37
C GLY A 361 8.04 -12.21 -25.39
N CYS A 362 8.26 -12.11 -24.08
CA CYS A 362 7.26 -12.50 -23.09
C CYS A 362 5.97 -11.68 -23.25
N VAL A 363 4.86 -12.22 -22.77
CA VAL A 363 3.54 -11.56 -22.82
C VAL A 363 2.82 -11.75 -21.49
N GLY A 364 2.33 -10.66 -20.90
CA GLY A 364 1.58 -10.65 -19.64
C GLY A 364 2.24 -11.46 -18.53
N GLN A 365 1.55 -12.49 -18.03
CA GLN A 365 2.01 -13.35 -16.93
C GLN A 365 3.36 -14.04 -17.18
N PHE A 366 3.76 -14.24 -18.44
CA PHE A 366 5.05 -14.88 -18.75
C PHE A 366 6.26 -13.93 -18.57
N CYS A 367 6.03 -12.65 -18.27
CA CYS A 367 7.09 -11.66 -18.06
C CYS A 367 7.58 -11.63 -16.61
N TYR A 368 8.00 -12.78 -16.08
CA TYR A 368 8.52 -12.92 -14.72
C TYR A 368 9.66 -13.93 -14.68
N ILE A 369 10.66 -13.68 -13.83
CA ILE A 369 11.74 -14.62 -13.54
C ILE A 369 12.15 -14.55 -12.07
N ASP A 370 12.24 -15.70 -11.41
CA ASP A 370 12.67 -15.78 -10.01
C ASP A 370 14.20 -15.74 -9.91
N ASP A 371 14.77 -14.54 -10.02
CA ASP A 371 16.21 -14.30 -9.89
C ASP A 371 16.49 -12.96 -9.19
N ILE A 372 17.52 -12.95 -8.34
CA ILE A 372 17.89 -11.78 -7.54
C ILE A 372 18.29 -10.57 -8.38
N GLN A 373 18.74 -10.78 -9.63
CA GLN A 373 19.09 -9.68 -10.52
C GLN A 373 17.86 -9.02 -11.15
N SER A 374 16.68 -9.64 -11.09
CA SER A 374 15.46 -9.11 -11.70
C SER A 374 14.67 -8.21 -10.77
N TRP A 375 15.15 -6.97 -10.56
CA TRP A 375 14.41 -6.00 -9.74
C TRP A 375 13.06 -5.60 -10.36
N SER A 376 12.90 -5.66 -11.69
CA SER A 376 11.66 -5.22 -12.33
C SER A 376 10.53 -6.24 -12.26
N THR A 377 10.85 -7.52 -11.98
CA THR A 377 9.86 -8.60 -11.89
C THR A 377 9.86 -9.33 -10.54
N ASN A 378 10.94 -9.24 -9.76
CA ASN A 378 11.12 -10.06 -8.56
C ASN A 378 11.66 -9.30 -7.34
N GLU A 379 11.50 -7.98 -7.26
CA GLU A 379 11.73 -7.25 -6.00
C GLU A 379 10.67 -7.62 -4.93
N HIS A 380 10.87 -7.17 -3.70
CA HIS A 380 9.85 -7.12 -2.65
C HIS A 380 9.83 -5.73 -2.01
N THR A 381 8.67 -5.27 -1.55
CA THR A 381 8.49 -3.91 -1.04
C THR A 381 7.42 -3.83 0.05
N ILE A 382 7.42 -2.74 0.81
CA ILE A 382 6.46 -2.50 1.90
C ILE A 382 5.00 -2.43 1.42
N ASN A 383 4.71 -1.79 0.28
CA ASN A 383 3.33 -1.65 -0.21
C ASN A 383 2.78 -2.96 -0.77
N TRP A 384 3.64 -3.81 -1.33
CA TRP A 384 3.22 -5.13 -1.81
C TRP A 384 2.91 -6.06 -0.64
N ASN A 385 3.74 -6.03 0.41
CA ASN A 385 3.51 -6.82 1.61
C ASN A 385 2.35 -6.30 2.47
N ALA A 386 2.07 -4.98 2.44
CA ALA A 386 0.90 -4.42 3.11
C ALA A 386 -0.42 -4.89 2.46
N ALA A 387 -0.48 -4.92 1.13
CA ALA A 387 -1.60 -5.50 0.39
C ALA A 387 -1.78 -7.00 0.69
N LEU A 388 -0.66 -7.76 0.75
CA LEU A 388 -0.68 -9.17 1.15
C LEU A 388 -1.20 -9.34 2.58
N THR A 389 -0.72 -8.53 3.52
CA THR A 389 -1.17 -8.53 4.93
C THR A 389 -2.68 -8.33 5.03
N ARG A 390 -3.20 -7.33 4.31
CA ARG A 390 -4.63 -7.01 4.31
C ARG A 390 -5.48 -8.15 3.77
N MET A 391 -5.04 -8.78 2.68
CA MET A 391 -5.75 -9.91 2.08
C MET A 391 -5.60 -11.20 2.90
N ALA A 392 -4.42 -11.48 3.45
CA ALA A 392 -4.20 -12.63 4.32
C ALA A 392 -5.08 -12.55 5.59
N SER A 393 -5.18 -11.37 6.20
CA SER A 393 -6.11 -11.12 7.31
C SER A 393 -7.57 -11.36 6.91
N PHE A 394 -7.99 -10.86 5.74
CA PHE A 394 -9.34 -11.14 5.23
C PHE A 394 -9.60 -12.63 5.04
N VAL A 395 -8.67 -13.37 4.43
CA VAL A 395 -8.82 -14.81 4.18
C VAL A 395 -8.92 -15.58 5.50
N ALA A 396 -8.07 -15.26 6.48
CA ALA A 396 -8.08 -15.88 7.82
C ALA A 396 -9.38 -15.65 8.61
N ASP A 397 -10.20 -14.68 8.20
CA ASP A 397 -11.52 -14.42 8.78
C ASP A 397 -12.65 -15.30 8.18
N GLN A 398 -12.42 -15.99 7.05
CA GLN A 398 -13.50 -16.64 6.29
C GLN A 398 -13.90 -18.04 6.76
N GLY A 399 -13.27 -18.56 7.81
CA GLY A 399 -13.47 -19.94 8.32
C GLY A 399 -12.36 -20.86 7.83
#